data_AF-A0A3D0M1M6-F1
#
_entry.id   AF-A0A3D0M1M6-F1
#
_cell.length_a   1.000
_cell.length_b   1.000
_cell.length_c   1.000
_cell.angle_alpha   90.00
_cell.angle_beta   90.00
_cell.angle_gamma   90.00
#
_symmetry.space_group_name_H-M   'P 1'
#
loop_
_entity.id
_entity.type
_entity.pdbx_description
1 polymer ?
#
loop_
_entity_poly.entity_id
_entity_poly.type
_entity_poly.pdbx_seq_one_letter_code
_entity_poly.pdbx_strand_id
1 'polypeptide(L)' 'MGFIFAVSQQVVGRTLVVKYSDGSVKMYDAIRLGCEWFRMSNDCFFEMYGFNFNPHAHGLYDICRKLVHGE' A
#
# COMPACT_ATOMS: atom_id res chain seq x y z
N MET A 1 9.39 7.70 23.47
CA MET A 1 8.27 7.18 22.67
C MET A 1 8.78 7.05 21.24
N GLY A 2 9.08 5.84 20.77
CA GLY A 2 9.51 5.65 19.37
C GLY A 2 8.29 5.71 18.46
N PHE A 3 8.32 6.54 17.43
CA PHE A 3 7.27 6.50 16.40
C PHE A 3 7.44 5.21 15.59
N ILE A 4 6.36 4.42 15.47
CA ILE A 4 6.34 3.23 14.62
C ILE A 4 6.04 3.70 13.20
N PHE A 5 6.96 3.48 12.27
CA PHE A 5 6.81 3.80 10.86
C PHE A 5 7.22 2.61 9.99
N ALA A 6 6.69 2.57 8.77
CA ALA A 6 7.06 1.54 7.81
C ALA A 6 8.52 1.72 7.37
N VAL A 7 9.34 0.68 7.55
CA VAL A 7 10.77 0.66 7.16
C VAL A 7 11.00 -0.01 5.82
N SER A 8 10.10 -0.91 5.41
CA SER A 8 10.24 -1.65 4.15
C SER A 8 8.88 -2.11 3.65
N GLN A 9 8.73 -2.11 2.33
CA GLN A 9 7.54 -2.56 1.61
C GLN A 9 7.98 -3.53 0.51
N GLN A 10 7.40 -4.72 0.47
CA GLN A 10 7.67 -5.72 -0.55
C GLN A 10 6.37 -6.35 -1.04
N VAL A 11 6.14 -6.34 -2.34
CA VAL A 11 5.02 -7.06 -2.95
C VAL A 11 5.49 -8.45 -3.35
N VAL A 12 4.80 -9.48 -2.85
CA VAL A 12 5.01 -10.88 -3.21
C VAL A 12 3.68 -11.43 -3.74
N GLY A 13 3.60 -11.60 -5.05
CA GLY A 13 2.34 -11.96 -5.72
C GLY A 13 1.26 -10.90 -5.49
N ARG A 14 0.20 -11.27 -4.76
CA ARG A 14 -0.93 -10.38 -4.44
C ARG A 14 -0.82 -9.72 -3.07
N THR A 15 0.25 -9.98 -2.32
CA THR A 15 0.38 -9.53 -0.93
C THR A 15 1.45 -8.46 -0.82
N LEU A 16 1.11 -7.32 -0.22
CA LEU A 16 2.06 -6.32 0.23
C LEU A 16 2.47 -6.65 1.67
N VAL A 17 3.76 -6.90 1.87
CA VAL A 17 4.37 -7.10 3.17
C VAL A 17 5.02 -5.79 3.60
N VAL A 18 4.59 -5.25 4.74
CA VAL A 18 5.12 -4.02 5.33
C VAL A 18 5.81 -4.37 6.63
N LYS A 19 7.10 -4.07 6.71
CA LYS A 19 7.88 -4.17 7.95
C LYS A 19 7.89 -2.80 8.62
N TYR A 20 7.71 -2.79 9.94
CA TYR A 20 7.73 -1.58 10.75
C TYR A 20 8.98 -1.50 11.61
N SER A 21 9.29 -0.29 12.08
CA SER A 21 10.46 0.02 12.91
C SER A 21 10.52 -0.75 14.24
N ASP A 22 9.37 -1.18 14.76
CA ASP A 22 9.27 -2.01 15.98
C ASP A 22 9.53 -3.51 15.73
N GLY A 23 9.82 -3.89 14.48
CA GLY A 23 10.00 -5.28 14.06
C GLY A 23 8.69 -6.00 13.73
N SER A 24 7.53 -5.34 13.88
CA SER A 24 6.26 -5.92 13.46
C SER A 24 6.16 -6.00 11.95
N VAL A 25 5.44 -7.02 11.46
CA VAL A 25 5.19 -7.23 10.03
C VAL A 25 3.69 -7.31 9.82
N LYS A 26 3.16 -6.49 8.91
CA LYS A 26 1.77 -6.58 8.47
C LYS A 26 1.70 -6.94 7.00
N MET A 27 0.67 -7.70 6.66
CA MET A 27 0.40 -8.15 5.31
C MET A 27 -0.94 -7.57 4.85
N TYR A 28 -0.97 -7.09 3.63
CA TYR A 28 -2.15 -6.49 3.02
C TYR A 28 -2.36 -7.05 1.61
N ASP A 29 -3.59 -7.03 1.10
CA ASP A 29 -3.83 -7.32 -0.32
C ASP A 29 -3.38 -6.11 -1.15
N ALA A 30 -2.36 -6.31 -1.98
CA ALA A 30 -1.70 -5.26 -2.72
C ALA A 30 -2.61 -4.66 -3.81
N ILE A 31 -3.50 -5.46 -4.38
CA ILE A 31 -4.47 -5.01 -5.40
C ILE A 31 -5.55 -4.16 -4.74
N ARG A 32 -6.06 -4.60 -3.59
CA ARG A 32 -7.03 -3.84 -2.79
C ARG A 32 -6.44 -2.51 -2.35
N LEU A 33 -5.21 -2.51 -1.80
CA LEU A 33 -4.51 -1.28 -1.42
C LEU A 33 -4.29 -0.35 -2.63
N GLY A 34 -3.90 -0.90 -3.78
CA GLY A 34 -3.76 -0.08 -4.99
C GLY A 34 -5.08 0.53 -5.42
N CYS A 35 -6.19 -0.21 -5.38
CA CYS A 35 -7.51 0.34 -5.69
C CYS A 35 -7.95 1.41 -4.68
N GLU A 36 -7.68 1.19 -3.39
CA GLU A 36 -7.93 2.15 -2.32
C GLU A 36 -7.13 3.43 -2.57
N TRP A 37 -5.84 3.31 -2.88
CA TRP A 37 -4.96 4.42 -3.24
C TRP A 37 -5.50 5.26 -4.40
N PHE A 38 -6.10 4.65 -5.42
CA PHE A 38 -6.77 5.38 -6.51
C PHE A 38 -8.05 6.12 -6.08
N ARG A 39 -8.70 5.67 -5.02
CA ARG A 39 -9.98 6.20 -4.54
C ARG A 39 -9.83 7.26 -3.46
N MET A 40 -8.65 7.44 -2.90
CA MET A 40 -8.40 8.38 -1.80
C MET A 40 -7.14 9.21 -2.00
N SER A 41 -7.07 10.37 -1.35
CA SER A 41 -5.86 11.19 -1.32
C SER A 41 -4.74 10.48 -0.55
N ASN A 42 -3.49 10.83 -0.87
CA ASN A 42 -2.31 10.27 -0.21
C ASN A 42 -2.31 10.50 1.31
N ASP A 43 -2.78 11.67 1.78
CA ASP A 43 -2.90 11.97 3.20
C ASP A 43 -3.89 11.03 3.91
N CYS A 44 -5.08 10.82 3.32
CA CYS A 44 -6.10 9.92 3.88
C CYS A 44 -5.60 8.46 3.92
N PHE A 45 -4.85 8.06 2.88
CA PHE A 45 -4.20 6.75 2.85
C PHE A 45 -3.16 6.62 3.98
N PHE A 46 -2.32 7.63 4.17
CA PHE A 46 -1.32 7.66 5.22
C PHE A 46 -1.97 7.60 6.62
N GLU A 47 -3.04 8.35 6.85
CA GLU A 47 -3.77 8.32 8.11
C GLU A 47 -4.40 6.94 8.40
N MET A 48 -4.92 6.27 7.37
CA MET A 48 -5.54 4.95 7.51
C MET A 48 -4.53 3.82 7.73
N TYR A 49 -3.42 3.84 6.97
CA TYR A 49 -2.49 2.70 6.92
C TYR A 49 -1.15 2.95 7.66
N GLY A 50 -0.83 4.20 7.96
CA GLY A 50 0.43 4.61 8.61
C GLY A 50 1.64 4.60 7.68
N PHE A 51 1.43 4.48 6.36
CA PHE A 51 2.47 4.53 5.33
C PHE A 51 1.87 4.95 3.99
N ASN A 52 2.73 5.42 3.08
CA ASN A 52 2.34 5.68 1.69
C ASN A 52 2.64 4.47 0.82
N PHE A 53 1.71 4.19 -0.09
CA PHE A 53 1.83 3.14 -1.08
C PHE A 53 1.94 3.75 -2.47
N ASN A 54 2.77 3.19 -3.35
CA ASN A 54 2.82 3.62 -4.75
C ASN A 54 2.59 2.43 -5.69
N PRO A 55 1.37 2.26 -6.25
CA PRO A 55 1.09 1.15 -7.13
C PRO A 55 1.95 1.13 -8.41
N HIS A 56 2.50 2.26 -8.87
CA HIS A 56 3.45 2.29 -9.99
C HIS A 56 4.76 1.57 -9.66
N ALA A 57 5.29 1.78 -8.46
CA ALA A 57 6.56 1.18 -8.02
C ALA A 57 6.49 -0.35 -7.93
N HIS A 58 5.27 -0.91 -7.91
CA HIS A 58 5.01 -2.33 -7.78
C HIS A 58 4.41 -2.97 -9.03
N GLY A 59 4.31 -2.24 -10.16
CA GLY A 59 3.70 -2.75 -11.39
C GLY A 59 2.20 -3.06 -11.27
N LEU A 60 1.54 -2.57 -10.21
CA LEU A 60 0.12 -2.79 -9.94
C LEU A 60 -0.76 -1.68 -10.51
N TYR A 61 -0.15 -0.56 -10.94
CA TYR A 61 -0.87 0.64 -11.37
C TYR A 61 -1.90 0.35 -12.45
N ASP A 62 -1.52 -0.28 -13.57
CA ASP A 62 -2.44 -0.59 -14.67
C ASP A 62 -3.59 -1.47 -14.19
N ILE A 63 -3.30 -2.52 -13.42
CA ILE A 63 -4.33 -3.45 -12.92
C ILE A 63 -5.33 -2.70 -12.02
N CYS A 64 -4.82 -1.91 -11.08
CA CYS A 64 -5.66 -1.12 -10.17
C CYS A 64 -6.44 -0.03 -10.91
N ARG A 65 -5.83 0.64 -11.89
CA ARG A 65 -6.50 1.64 -12.73
C ARG A 65 -7.69 1.03 -13.47
N LYS A 66 -7.49 -0.13 -14.13
CA LYS A 66 -8.56 -0.86 -14.83
C LYS A 66 -9.68 -1.27 -13.88
N LEU A 67 -9.33 -1.74 -12.68
CA LEU A 67 -10.31 -2.16 -11.68
C LEU A 67 -11.13 -0.99 -11.10
N VAL A 68 -10.55 0.21 -11.00
CA VAL A 68 -11.24 1.38 -10.44
C VAL A 68 -12.01 2.17 -11.49
N HIS A 69 -11.41 2.38 -12.67
CA HIS A 69 -11.97 3.25 -13.72
C HIS A 69 -12.63 2.51 -14.88
N GLY A 70 -12.46 1.18 -14.98
CA GLY A 70 -13.23 0.34 -15.91
C GLY A 70 -12.80 0.38 -17.39
N GLU A 71 -11.57 0.80 -17.71
CA GLU A 71 -11.02 0.80 -19.08
C GLU A 71 -10.26 -0.48 -19.44
#